data_AF-A0A9F2WHI9-F1
#
_entry.id   AF-A0A9F2WHI9-F1
#
_cell.length_a   1.000
_cell.length_b   1.000
_cell.length_c   1.000
_cell.angle_alpha   90.00
_cell.angle_beta   90.00
_cell.angle_gamma   90.00
#
_symmetry.space_group_name_H-M   'P 1'
#
loop_
_entity.id
_entity.type
_entity.pdbx_description
1 polymer ?
#
loop_
_entity_poly.entity_id
_entity_poly.type
_entity_poly.pdbx_seq_one_letter_code
_entity_poly.pdbx_strand_id
1 'polypeptide(L)'
;MPSYSVTVATGNQWFAGTDDYIYLTLVGSAGTSERHLLDKPFYNDFERGAIDTYDVTVTEDLGEIQLIKIEKRKYWFPDDWYLKYITVKTPVGDYLEFPCYRWITDEKEVVLRDGRAKLFEDEKTQILKHHRRKELEERQKLYRWAEWHPGFPLNIDAKSHKELPRNIQFDSEKGVDFILNYTKAMENLYINRFMHMFQSSWSDFADFEKIFVKISNTISEYVMQHWQEDFMFGYQFLNGCNPVLIKKCIELPKKFPVTTEMVEYSLERNLTLEQEIK
;
A
#
# COMPACT_ATOMS: atom_id res chain seq x y z
N MET A 1 -21.54 33.32 -19.67
CA MET A 1 -20.68 32.13 -19.61
C MET A 1 -20.39 31.86 -18.14
N PRO A 2 -20.85 30.74 -17.58
CA PRO A 2 -20.50 30.35 -16.21
C PRO A 2 -19.00 30.12 -16.08
N SER A 3 -18.40 30.56 -14.98
CA SER A 3 -16.97 30.35 -14.68
C SER A 3 -16.81 29.47 -13.45
N TYR A 4 -15.97 28.46 -13.57
CA TYR A 4 -15.63 27.50 -12.52
C TYR A 4 -14.17 27.71 -12.12
N SER A 5 -13.90 27.83 -10.82
CA SER A 5 -12.53 27.84 -10.34
C SER A 5 -12.11 26.41 -10.02
N VAL A 6 -11.17 25.89 -10.79
CA VAL A 6 -10.68 24.51 -10.67
C VAL A 6 -9.31 24.52 -10.01
N THR A 7 -9.18 23.82 -8.89
CA THR A 7 -7.90 23.62 -8.22
C THR A 7 -7.45 22.17 -8.38
N VAL A 8 -6.22 21.98 -8.85
CA VAL A 8 -5.58 20.68 -9.07
C VAL A 8 -4.45 20.52 -8.07
N ALA A 9 -4.44 19.40 -7.33
CA ALA A 9 -3.38 19.11 -6.36
C ALA A 9 -2.51 17.94 -6.81
N THR A 10 -1.24 18.20 -7.08
CA THR A 10 -0.25 17.19 -7.46
C THR A 10 0.33 16.49 -6.22
N GLY A 11 0.67 15.21 -6.38
CA GLY A 11 1.32 14.37 -5.38
C GLY A 11 2.68 14.88 -4.94
N ASN A 12 3.08 14.52 -3.72
CA ASN A 12 4.43 14.78 -3.21
C ASN A 12 5.39 13.59 -3.37
N GLN A 13 4.95 12.53 -4.04
CA GLN A 13 5.75 11.35 -4.36
C GLN A 13 6.92 11.72 -5.28
N TRP A 14 7.96 10.90 -5.27
CA TRP A 14 9.07 11.05 -6.21
C TRP A 14 8.55 10.89 -7.64
N PHE A 15 8.97 11.81 -8.53
CA PHE A 15 8.52 11.86 -9.93
C PHE A 15 7.01 12.08 -10.10
N ALA A 16 6.33 12.68 -9.12
CA ALA A 16 4.89 12.94 -9.19
C ALA A 16 4.48 14.11 -10.10
N GLY A 17 5.41 15.00 -10.45
CA GLY A 17 5.15 16.16 -11.30
C GLY A 17 5.19 15.82 -12.79
N THR A 18 4.69 16.71 -13.64
CA THR A 18 4.60 16.48 -15.09
C THR A 18 4.78 17.75 -15.89
N ASP A 19 5.43 17.62 -17.05
CA ASP A 19 5.59 18.67 -18.07
C ASP A 19 4.60 18.45 -19.26
N ASP A 20 3.75 17.42 -19.18
CA ASP A 20 2.78 17.08 -20.21
C ASP A 20 1.55 18.01 -20.16
N TYR A 21 0.84 18.08 -21.29
CA TYR A 21 -0.39 18.86 -21.37
C TYR A 21 -1.53 18.18 -20.63
N ILE A 22 -2.13 18.89 -19.67
CA ILE A 22 -3.29 18.43 -18.92
C ILE A 22 -4.57 19.08 -19.44
N TYR A 23 -5.49 18.25 -19.90
CA TYR A 23 -6.80 18.68 -20.33
C TYR A 23 -7.88 18.26 -19.34
N LEU A 24 -8.85 19.15 -19.12
CA LEU A 24 -9.97 18.94 -18.23
C LEU A 24 -11.30 19.11 -18.97
N THR A 25 -12.27 18.25 -18.65
CA THR A 25 -13.66 18.39 -19.11
C THR A 25 -14.60 18.19 -17.93
N LEU A 26 -15.55 19.12 -17.75
CA LEU A 26 -16.59 19.07 -16.73
C LEU A 26 -17.84 18.38 -17.31
N VAL A 27 -18.33 17.35 -16.64
CA VAL A 27 -19.56 16.64 -17.03
C VAL A 27 -20.63 16.91 -15.98
N GLY A 28 -21.63 17.68 -16.36
CA GLY A 28 -22.77 17.98 -15.50
C GLY A 28 -24.04 17.24 -15.90
N SER A 29 -25.11 17.46 -15.13
CA SER A 29 -26.42 16.85 -15.37
C SER A 29 -27.13 17.36 -16.63
N ALA A 30 -26.82 18.59 -17.07
CA ALA A 30 -27.46 19.24 -18.21
C ALA A 30 -26.57 19.31 -19.46
N GLY A 31 -25.26 19.09 -19.33
CA GLY A 31 -24.33 19.21 -20.44
C GLY A 31 -22.91 18.77 -20.09
N THR A 32 -22.03 18.81 -21.08
CA THR A 32 -20.59 18.56 -20.91
C THR A 32 -19.84 19.74 -21.50
N SER A 33 -18.82 20.25 -20.80
CA SER A 33 -17.99 21.33 -21.31
C SER A 33 -17.18 20.88 -22.53
N GLU A 34 -16.65 21.84 -23.27
CA GLU A 34 -15.51 21.61 -24.13
C GLU A 34 -14.27 21.15 -23.34
N ARG A 35 -13.25 20.71 -24.08
CA ARG A 35 -11.97 20.33 -23.50
C ARG A 35 -11.12 21.56 -23.22
N HIS A 36 -10.76 21.80 -21.97
CA HIS A 36 -9.95 22.93 -21.54
C HIS A 36 -8.51 22.50 -21.29
N LEU A 37 -7.54 23.18 -21.92
CA LEU A 37 -6.13 23.05 -21.54
C LEU A 37 -5.92 23.80 -20.24
N LEU A 38 -5.39 23.11 -19.23
CA LEU A 38 -4.99 23.71 -17.96
C LEU A 38 -3.53 24.15 -18.09
N ASP A 39 -3.32 25.44 -18.28
CA ASP A 39 -1.99 26.03 -18.46
C ASP A 39 -1.99 27.48 -17.95
N LYS A 40 -1.02 27.83 -17.12
CA LYS A 40 -0.76 29.20 -16.67
C LYS A 40 0.43 29.78 -17.43
N PRO A 41 0.24 30.89 -18.18
CA PRO A 41 1.33 31.52 -18.91
C PRO A 41 2.52 31.86 -18.01
N PHE A 42 3.72 31.46 -18.43
CA PHE A 42 4.99 31.69 -17.72
C PHE A 42 5.06 31.10 -16.31
N TYR A 43 4.28 30.07 -16.02
CA TYR A 43 4.29 29.34 -14.77
C TYR A 43 4.52 27.86 -15.04
N ASN A 44 5.27 27.21 -14.16
CA ASN A 44 5.52 25.78 -14.26
C ASN A 44 4.47 25.03 -13.44
N ASP A 45 3.42 24.59 -14.12
CA ASP A 45 2.26 23.93 -13.51
C ASP A 45 2.56 22.46 -13.13
N PHE A 46 1.75 21.90 -12.23
CA PHE A 46 1.77 20.48 -11.90
C PHE A 46 3.07 19.94 -11.32
N GLU A 47 3.87 20.82 -10.71
CA GLU A 47 5.07 20.44 -10.00
C GLU A 47 4.78 19.52 -8.80
N ARG A 48 5.78 18.73 -8.40
CA ARG A 48 5.64 17.82 -7.25
C ARG A 48 5.21 18.60 -6.00
N GLY A 49 4.04 18.24 -5.47
CA GLY A 49 3.44 18.84 -4.27
C GLY A 49 2.75 20.18 -4.52
N ALA A 50 2.67 20.64 -5.76
CA ALA A 50 2.03 21.90 -6.13
C ALA A 50 0.50 21.81 -6.04
N ILE A 51 -0.10 23.00 -5.90
CA ILE A 51 -1.54 23.21 -5.96
C ILE A 51 -1.79 24.35 -6.94
N ASP A 52 -2.42 24.03 -8.05
CA ASP A 52 -2.61 24.93 -9.17
C ASP A 52 -4.08 25.26 -9.36
N THR A 53 -4.42 26.53 -9.53
CA THR A 53 -5.81 26.98 -9.72
C THR A 53 -5.99 27.67 -11.06
N TYR A 54 -7.10 27.33 -11.74
CA TYR A 54 -7.45 27.78 -13.08
C TYR A 54 -8.90 28.26 -13.11
N ASP A 55 -9.17 29.31 -13.88
CA ASP A 55 -10.53 29.75 -14.16
C ASP A 55 -11.01 29.13 -15.48
N VAL A 56 -11.98 28.23 -15.40
CA VAL A 56 -12.56 27.49 -16.53
C VAL A 56 -13.92 28.10 -16.86
N THR A 57 -13.97 28.84 -17.96
CA THR A 57 -15.21 29.44 -18.46
C THR A 57 -15.84 28.53 -19.50
N VAL A 58 -17.12 28.21 -19.33
CA VAL A 58 -17.86 27.31 -20.23
C VAL A 58 -18.94 28.06 -21.00
N THR A 59 -19.29 27.54 -22.18
CA THR A 59 -20.25 28.16 -23.09
C THR A 59 -21.69 28.10 -22.57
N GLU A 60 -22.10 26.98 -21.96
CA GLU A 60 -23.46 26.70 -21.49
C GLU A 60 -23.49 26.31 -19.99
N ASP A 61 -24.68 26.37 -19.38
CA ASP A 61 -24.87 25.85 -18.02
C ASP A 61 -24.83 24.31 -18.03
N LEU A 62 -23.98 23.73 -17.19
CA LEU A 62 -23.77 22.28 -17.11
C LEU A 62 -24.70 21.62 -16.08
N GLY A 63 -25.40 22.40 -15.24
CA GLY A 63 -26.16 21.87 -14.10
C GLY A 63 -25.26 21.35 -12.98
N GLU A 64 -25.71 20.32 -12.24
CA GLU A 64 -24.90 19.72 -11.17
C GLU A 64 -23.73 18.95 -11.78
N ILE A 65 -22.49 19.33 -11.44
CA ILE A 65 -21.29 18.61 -11.88
C ILE A 65 -21.28 17.20 -11.28
N GLN A 66 -21.23 16.19 -12.14
CA GLN A 66 -21.29 14.77 -11.76
C GLN A 66 -19.93 14.09 -11.89
N LEU A 67 -19.17 14.42 -12.94
CA LEU A 67 -17.86 13.83 -13.24
C LEU A 67 -16.87 14.89 -13.70
N ILE A 68 -15.59 14.62 -13.47
CA ILE A 68 -14.47 15.33 -14.12
C ILE A 68 -13.71 14.33 -14.97
N LYS A 69 -13.39 14.71 -16.20
CA LYS A 69 -12.50 13.95 -17.08
C LYS A 69 -11.16 14.67 -17.17
N ILE A 70 -10.09 13.89 -17.04
CA ILE A 70 -8.71 14.35 -17.16
C ILE A 70 -8.03 13.54 -18.26
N GLU A 71 -7.38 14.23 -19.19
CA GLU A 71 -6.60 13.64 -20.27
C GLU A 71 -5.20 14.25 -20.23
N LYS A 72 -4.18 13.40 -20.08
CA LYS A 72 -2.77 13.79 -20.21
C LYS A 72 -2.33 13.57 -21.65
N ARG A 73 -1.64 14.54 -22.25
CA ARG A 73 -1.05 14.37 -23.59
C ARG A 73 0.43 14.71 -23.56
N LYS A 74 1.20 13.86 -24.24
CA LYS A 74 2.64 14.00 -24.30
C LYS A 74 3.05 15.36 -24.88
N TYR A 75 3.88 16.10 -24.15
CA TYR A 75 4.57 17.27 -24.68
C TYR A 75 5.88 16.87 -25.37
N TRP A 76 6.84 16.31 -24.62
CA TRP A 76 8.16 15.96 -25.16
C TRP A 76 8.69 14.58 -24.75
N PHE A 77 8.76 14.30 -23.45
CA PHE A 77 9.18 13.01 -22.91
C PHE A 77 8.02 12.35 -22.16
N PRO A 78 7.91 11.01 -22.19
CA PRO A 78 6.90 10.33 -21.38
C PRO A 78 7.25 10.52 -19.90
N ASP A 79 6.33 11.11 -19.17
CA ASP A 79 6.36 11.21 -17.72
C ASP A 79 5.09 10.57 -17.11
N ASP A 80 5.14 10.35 -15.80
CA ASP A 80 3.98 9.94 -15.01
C ASP A 80 3.56 11.14 -14.15
N TRP A 81 2.25 11.33 -13.96
CA TRP A 81 1.74 12.37 -13.08
C TRP A 81 0.93 11.77 -11.94
N TYR A 82 1.23 12.11 -10.68
CA TYR A 82 0.39 11.68 -9.56
C TYR A 82 -0.60 12.78 -9.19
N LEU A 83 -1.88 12.55 -9.48
CA LEU A 83 -2.95 13.48 -9.13
C LEU A 83 -3.56 13.08 -7.78
N LYS A 84 -3.51 13.98 -6.79
CA LYS A 84 -4.17 13.74 -5.49
C LYS A 84 -5.67 13.94 -5.61
N TYR A 85 -6.09 15.15 -5.95
CA TYR A 85 -7.49 15.53 -6.05
C TYR A 85 -7.66 16.75 -6.96
N ILE A 86 -8.90 16.96 -7.39
CA ILE A 86 -9.33 18.19 -8.03
C ILE A 86 -10.48 18.76 -7.22
N THR A 87 -10.49 20.07 -7.01
CA THR A 87 -11.66 20.75 -6.47
C THR A 87 -12.21 21.74 -7.46
N VAL A 88 -13.53 21.89 -7.43
CA VAL A 88 -14.27 22.78 -8.34
C VAL A 88 -15.15 23.66 -7.50
N LYS A 89 -14.90 24.97 -7.57
CA LYS A 89 -15.82 26.00 -7.10
C LYS A 89 -16.74 26.39 -8.24
N THR A 90 -18.03 26.14 -8.09
CA THR A 90 -19.06 26.42 -9.10
C THR A 90 -19.38 27.91 -9.18
N PRO A 91 -20.02 28.39 -10.28
CA PRO A 91 -20.48 29.76 -10.41
C PRO A 91 -21.42 30.23 -9.29
N VAL A 92 -22.18 29.31 -8.69
CA VAL A 92 -23.12 29.60 -7.60
C VAL A 92 -22.47 29.54 -6.21
N GLY A 93 -21.18 29.19 -6.13
CA GLY A 93 -20.39 29.18 -4.90
C GLY A 93 -20.25 27.82 -4.22
N ASP A 94 -20.88 26.77 -4.75
CA ASP A 94 -20.70 25.40 -4.24
C ASP A 94 -19.27 24.92 -4.45
N TYR A 95 -18.79 24.10 -3.52
CA TYR A 95 -17.45 23.51 -3.56
C TYR A 95 -17.56 21.99 -3.65
N LEU A 96 -16.96 21.42 -4.68
CA LEU A 96 -16.95 19.99 -4.94
C LEU A 96 -15.51 19.48 -4.96
N GLU A 97 -15.26 18.35 -4.30
CA GLU A 97 -13.96 17.69 -4.31
C GLU A 97 -14.06 16.34 -5.02
N PHE A 98 -13.10 16.08 -5.90
CA PHE A 98 -12.97 14.90 -6.75
C PHE A 98 -11.65 14.20 -6.41
N PRO A 99 -11.65 13.26 -5.45
CA PRO A 99 -10.45 12.53 -5.09
C PRO A 99 -9.99 11.62 -6.23
N CYS A 100 -8.68 11.61 -6.51
CA CYS A 100 -8.08 10.78 -7.54
C CYS A 100 -7.09 9.76 -6.95
N TYR A 101 -6.06 10.26 -6.25
CA TYR A 101 -4.98 9.50 -5.61
C TYR A 101 -4.36 8.40 -6.49
N ARG A 102 -4.12 8.72 -7.76
CA ARG A 102 -3.64 7.78 -8.77
C ARG A 102 -2.61 8.42 -9.69
N TRP A 103 -1.72 7.58 -10.20
CA TRP A 103 -0.82 7.87 -11.31
C TRP A 103 -1.60 7.89 -12.63
N ILE A 104 -1.38 8.95 -13.40
CA ILE A 104 -1.84 9.16 -14.77
C ILE A 104 -0.61 9.02 -15.66
N THR A 105 -0.50 7.88 -16.35
CA THR A 105 0.75 7.45 -17.02
C THR A 105 0.65 7.47 -18.53
N ASP A 106 -0.53 7.20 -19.07
CA ASP A 106 -0.79 7.15 -20.50
C ASP A 106 -1.78 8.25 -20.92
N GLU A 107 -2.06 8.31 -22.22
CA GLU A 107 -3.01 9.27 -22.78
C GLU A 107 -4.47 8.82 -22.60
N LYS A 108 -4.75 7.88 -21.68
CA LYS A 108 -6.13 7.47 -21.40
C LYS A 108 -6.82 8.50 -20.51
N GLU A 109 -8.08 8.73 -20.83
CA GLU A 109 -8.96 9.56 -20.02
C GLU A 109 -9.18 8.95 -18.63
N VAL A 110 -8.88 9.71 -17.58
CA VAL A 110 -9.24 9.38 -16.20
C VAL A 110 -10.52 10.13 -15.84
N VAL A 111 -11.55 9.38 -15.44
CA VAL A 111 -12.85 9.95 -15.07
C VAL A 111 -13.05 9.84 -13.55
N LEU A 112 -13.23 10.99 -12.91
CA LEU A 112 -13.36 11.14 -11.46
C LEU A 112 -14.80 11.47 -11.08
N ARG A 113 -15.17 10.99 -9.89
CA ARG A 113 -16.44 11.31 -9.23
C ARG A 113 -16.18 12.19 -8.03
N ASP A 114 -17.23 12.87 -7.57
CA ASP A 114 -17.15 13.60 -6.32
C ASP A 114 -16.86 12.65 -5.13
N GLY A 115 -16.28 13.18 -4.06
CA GLY A 115 -15.78 12.41 -2.92
C GLY A 115 -16.85 11.79 -2.02
N ARG A 116 -18.15 11.99 -2.27
CA ARG A 116 -19.21 11.36 -1.48
C ARG A 116 -19.28 9.87 -1.82
N ALA A 117 -19.14 9.02 -0.81
CA ALA A 117 -19.30 7.57 -0.99
C ALA A 117 -20.73 7.24 -1.46
N LYS A 118 -20.84 6.36 -2.46
CA LYS A 118 -22.11 5.94 -3.06
C LYS A 118 -22.15 4.43 -3.30
N LEU A 119 -23.23 3.80 -2.84
CA LEU A 119 -23.58 2.45 -3.25
C LEU A 119 -24.15 2.46 -4.67
N PHE A 120 -24.24 1.28 -5.29
CA PHE A 120 -24.83 1.16 -6.63
C PHE A 120 -26.29 1.63 -6.67
N GLU A 121 -27.04 1.43 -5.59
CA GLU A 121 -28.44 1.84 -5.45
C GLU A 121 -28.60 3.36 -5.35
N ASP A 122 -27.57 4.07 -4.87
CA ASP A 122 -27.57 5.53 -4.77
C ASP A 122 -27.35 6.22 -6.13
N GLU A 123 -26.95 5.47 -7.17
CA GLU A 123 -26.70 6.00 -8.50
C GLU A 123 -28.02 6.35 -9.19
N LYS A 124 -28.34 7.64 -9.26
CA LYS A 124 -29.62 8.11 -9.84
C LYS A 124 -29.53 8.28 -11.36
N THR A 125 -28.41 8.75 -11.89
CA THR A 125 -28.28 9.10 -13.32
C THR A 125 -27.64 7.97 -14.13
N GLN A 126 -27.99 7.89 -15.42
CA GLN A 126 -27.39 6.92 -16.34
C GLN A 126 -25.89 7.18 -16.55
N ILE A 127 -25.47 8.45 -16.48
CA ILE A 127 -24.06 8.87 -16.57
C ILE A 127 -23.23 8.18 -15.49
N LEU A 128 -23.66 8.25 -14.23
CA LEU A 128 -22.96 7.65 -13.10
C LEU A 128 -23.01 6.12 -13.14
N LYS A 129 -24.16 5.53 -13.51
CA LYS A 129 -24.29 4.07 -13.69
C LYS A 129 -23.41 3.53 -14.81
N HIS A 130 -23.22 4.30 -15.89
CA HIS A 130 -22.36 3.93 -17.01
C HIS A 130 -20.89 4.02 -16.60
N HIS A 131 -20.49 5.15 -15.98
CA HIS A 131 -19.14 5.34 -15.44
C HIS A 131 -18.72 4.19 -14.53
N ARG A 132 -19.54 3.85 -13.53
CA ARG A 132 -19.25 2.77 -12.58
C ARG A 132 -19.08 1.40 -13.25
N ARG A 133 -19.93 1.07 -14.23
CA ARG A 133 -19.83 -0.20 -14.96
C ARG A 133 -18.54 -0.28 -15.76
N LYS A 134 -18.24 0.78 -16.53
CA LYS A 134 -17.01 0.86 -17.34
C LYS A 134 -15.75 0.80 -16.46
N GLU A 135 -15.73 1.50 -15.33
CA GLU A 135 -14.62 1.46 -14.37
C GLU A 135 -14.38 0.04 -13.84
N LEU A 136 -15.44 -0.69 -13.48
CA LEU A 136 -15.33 -2.08 -13.01
C LEU A 136 -14.85 -3.03 -14.09
N GLU A 137 -15.35 -2.90 -15.32
CA GLU A 137 -14.90 -3.70 -16.47
C GLU A 137 -13.41 -3.47 -16.77
N GLU A 138 -12.95 -2.23 -16.72
CA GLU A 138 -11.53 -1.88 -16.90
C GLU A 138 -10.67 -2.43 -15.77
N ARG A 139 -11.13 -2.32 -14.51
CA ARG A 139 -10.41 -2.91 -13.36
C ARG A 139 -10.30 -4.42 -13.46
N GLN A 140 -11.35 -5.13 -13.86
CA GLN A 140 -11.32 -6.60 -14.01
C GLN A 140 -10.36 -7.06 -15.11
N LYS A 141 -10.14 -6.24 -16.15
CA LYS A 141 -9.12 -6.50 -17.18
C LYS A 141 -7.70 -6.29 -16.65
N LEU A 142 -7.53 -5.28 -15.78
CA LEU A 142 -6.22 -4.85 -15.28
C LEU A 142 -5.74 -5.68 -14.08
N TYR A 143 -6.64 -6.07 -13.17
CA TYR A 143 -6.33 -6.82 -11.95
C TYR A 143 -6.95 -8.21 -12.03
N ARG A 144 -6.15 -9.19 -12.44
CA ARG A 144 -6.59 -10.57 -12.63
C ARG A 144 -5.98 -11.49 -11.58
N TRP A 145 -6.64 -12.61 -11.34
CA TRP A 145 -6.14 -13.66 -10.48
C TRP A 145 -5.20 -14.59 -11.23
N ALA A 146 -4.11 -14.99 -10.58
CA ALA A 146 -3.19 -16.02 -11.02
C ALA A 146 -2.88 -16.98 -9.86
N GLU A 147 -2.51 -18.21 -10.22
CA GLU A 147 -2.00 -19.19 -9.27
C GLU A 147 -0.46 -19.19 -9.35
N TRP A 148 0.20 -18.82 -8.26
CA TRP A 148 1.66 -18.82 -8.21
C TRP A 148 2.25 -20.19 -7.89
N HIS A 149 1.57 -20.94 -7.02
CA HIS A 149 1.95 -22.30 -6.67
C HIS A 149 0.69 -23.12 -6.33
N PRO A 150 0.61 -24.41 -6.71
CA PRO A 150 -0.51 -25.28 -6.36
C PRO A 150 -0.85 -25.24 -4.87
N GLY A 151 -2.13 -25.02 -4.56
CA GLY A 151 -2.68 -25.00 -3.20
C GLY A 151 -2.51 -23.67 -2.45
N PHE A 152 -1.87 -22.67 -3.04
CA PHE A 152 -1.83 -21.32 -2.48
C PHE A 152 -3.12 -20.54 -2.79
N PRO A 153 -3.51 -19.57 -1.95
CA PRO A 153 -4.47 -18.56 -2.35
C PRO A 153 -4.02 -17.87 -3.66
N LEU A 154 -4.99 -17.59 -4.54
CA LEU A 154 -4.72 -16.86 -5.78
C LEU A 154 -4.12 -15.47 -5.49
N ASN A 155 -3.28 -14.99 -6.38
CA ASN A 155 -2.62 -13.68 -6.27
C ASN A 155 -2.79 -12.86 -7.56
N ILE A 156 -2.15 -11.69 -7.60
CA ILE A 156 -2.19 -10.81 -8.77
C ILE A 156 -1.46 -11.45 -9.95
N ASP A 157 -2.07 -11.40 -11.13
CA ASP A 157 -1.49 -11.85 -12.40
C ASP A 157 -0.38 -10.90 -12.89
N ALA A 158 0.79 -10.98 -12.24
CA ALA A 158 2.01 -10.28 -12.60
C ALA A 158 3.23 -11.11 -12.17
N LYS A 159 4.22 -11.26 -13.05
CA LYS A 159 5.42 -12.07 -12.77
C LYS A 159 6.52 -11.29 -12.06
N SER A 160 6.46 -9.95 -12.13
CA SER A 160 7.45 -9.05 -11.55
C SER A 160 6.79 -7.75 -11.10
N HIS A 161 7.47 -6.99 -10.23
CA HIS A 161 6.97 -5.69 -9.75
C HIS A 161 6.69 -4.69 -10.88
N LYS A 162 7.52 -4.70 -11.93
CA LYS A 162 7.39 -3.82 -13.11
C LYS A 162 6.13 -4.09 -13.93
N GLU A 163 5.61 -5.32 -13.90
CA GLU A 163 4.38 -5.70 -14.61
C GLU A 163 3.10 -5.24 -13.91
N LEU A 164 3.21 -4.84 -12.63
CA LEU A 164 2.06 -4.32 -11.90
C LEU A 164 1.59 -2.98 -12.48
N PRO A 165 0.28 -2.69 -12.48
CA PRO A 165 -0.21 -1.36 -12.79
C PRO A 165 0.43 -0.30 -11.88
N ARG A 166 0.82 0.86 -12.43
CA ARG A 166 1.53 1.92 -11.70
C ARG A 166 0.87 2.29 -10.36
N ASN A 167 -0.46 2.29 -10.31
CA ASN A 167 -1.26 2.59 -9.13
C ASN A 167 -1.10 1.63 -7.93
N ILE A 168 -0.55 0.44 -8.14
CA ILE A 168 -0.26 -0.53 -7.07
C ILE A 168 1.24 -0.87 -6.98
N GLN A 169 2.06 -0.16 -7.74
CA GLN A 169 3.50 -0.18 -7.53
C GLN A 169 3.86 0.66 -6.31
N PHE A 170 5.10 0.53 -5.86
CA PHE A 170 5.65 1.44 -4.87
C PHE A 170 6.01 2.77 -5.55
N ASP A 171 5.94 3.87 -4.80
CA ASP A 171 6.30 5.21 -5.30
C ASP A 171 7.73 5.24 -5.83
N SER A 172 8.65 4.55 -5.12
CA SER A 172 10.00 4.23 -5.57
C SER A 172 10.10 2.73 -5.88
N GLU A 173 10.99 2.34 -6.80
CA GLU A 173 11.15 0.96 -7.24
C GLU A 173 11.75 0.05 -6.15
N LYS A 174 10.92 -0.38 -5.19
CA LYS A 174 11.36 -1.17 -4.04
C LYS A 174 11.79 -2.61 -4.36
N GLY A 175 11.67 -3.04 -5.62
CA GLY A 175 12.27 -4.30 -6.07
C GLY A 175 13.79 -4.30 -5.90
N VAL A 176 14.44 -3.15 -6.15
CA VAL A 176 15.86 -2.94 -5.84
C VAL A 176 16.06 -2.80 -4.32
N ASP A 177 15.06 -2.23 -3.63
CA ASP A 177 15.07 -1.95 -2.19
C ASP A 177 15.10 -3.19 -1.31
N PHE A 178 14.50 -4.34 -1.64
CA PHE A 178 14.69 -5.53 -0.79
C PHE A 178 16.15 -6.00 -0.79
N ILE A 179 16.74 -6.28 -1.96
CA ILE A 179 18.14 -6.72 -2.06
C ILE A 179 19.09 -5.64 -1.52
N LEU A 180 18.85 -4.36 -1.86
CA LEU A 180 19.63 -3.25 -1.33
C LEU A 180 19.46 -3.09 0.17
N ASN A 181 18.27 -3.26 0.74
CA ASN A 181 18.02 -3.16 2.18
C ASN A 181 18.72 -4.28 2.92
N TYR A 182 18.67 -5.51 2.41
CA TYR A 182 19.41 -6.62 3.00
C TYR A 182 20.93 -6.36 2.95
N THR A 183 21.47 -5.96 1.80
CA THR A 183 22.91 -5.65 1.65
C THR A 183 23.33 -4.47 2.52
N LYS A 184 22.58 -3.37 2.50
CA LYS A 184 22.82 -2.17 3.30
C LYS A 184 22.67 -2.45 4.79
N ALA A 185 21.72 -3.30 5.20
CA ALA A 185 21.64 -3.78 6.57
C ALA A 185 22.89 -4.57 6.94
N MET A 186 23.34 -5.52 6.12
CA MET A 186 24.57 -6.27 6.38
C MET A 186 25.81 -5.37 6.49
N GLU A 187 25.91 -4.33 5.66
CA GLU A 187 26.97 -3.30 5.75
C GLU A 187 26.86 -2.50 7.04
N ASN A 188 25.67 -1.96 7.36
CA ASN A 188 25.43 -1.18 8.58
C ASN A 188 25.65 -1.99 9.87
N LEU A 189 25.42 -3.30 9.81
CA LEU A 189 25.62 -4.25 10.90
C LEU A 189 27.06 -4.79 10.94
N TYR A 190 27.94 -4.39 10.01
CA TYR A 190 29.34 -4.84 9.89
C TYR A 190 29.50 -6.37 9.73
N ILE A 191 28.53 -7.02 9.10
CA ILE A 191 28.51 -8.48 8.88
C ILE A 191 28.71 -8.90 7.42
N ASN A 192 28.95 -7.94 6.52
CA ASN A 192 29.21 -8.18 5.09
C ASN A 192 30.31 -9.21 4.82
N ARG A 193 31.36 -9.29 5.66
CA ARG A 193 32.42 -10.31 5.55
C ARG A 193 31.93 -11.75 5.64
N PHE A 194 30.76 -11.98 6.25
CA PHE A 194 30.19 -13.32 6.46
C PHE A 194 29.20 -13.74 5.35
N MET A 195 28.86 -12.83 4.42
CA MET A 195 27.79 -13.01 3.42
C MET A 195 27.96 -14.24 2.51
N HIS A 196 29.20 -14.72 2.34
CA HIS A 196 29.51 -15.87 1.50
C HIS A 196 30.05 -17.08 2.28
N MET A 197 30.04 -17.03 3.61
CA MET A 197 30.61 -18.06 4.48
C MET A 197 29.58 -19.13 4.88
N PHE A 198 28.81 -19.65 3.91
CA PHE A 198 27.72 -20.61 4.17
C PHE A 198 28.18 -21.99 4.70
N GLN A 199 29.48 -22.27 4.67
CA GLN A 199 30.07 -23.54 5.14
C GLN A 199 30.90 -23.36 6.42
N SER A 200 30.89 -22.17 7.02
CA SER A 200 31.63 -21.89 8.26
C SER A 200 30.68 -21.88 9.45
N SER A 201 31.07 -22.55 10.53
CA SER A 201 30.37 -22.49 11.82
C SER A 201 31.05 -21.48 12.75
N TRP A 202 30.28 -20.89 13.66
CA TRP A 202 30.83 -20.18 14.81
C TRP A 202 31.61 -21.16 15.69
N SER A 203 32.76 -20.75 16.22
CA SER A 203 33.58 -21.65 17.05
C SER A 203 32.93 -21.97 18.40
N ASP A 204 32.23 -20.98 18.97
CA ASP A 204 31.51 -21.04 20.24
C ASP A 204 30.49 -19.89 20.31
N PHE A 205 29.76 -19.77 21.42
CA PHE A 205 28.82 -18.67 21.63
C PHE A 205 29.50 -17.29 21.66
N ALA A 206 30.71 -17.20 22.21
CA ALA A 206 31.42 -15.93 22.35
C ALA A 206 31.86 -15.36 20.98
N ASP A 207 32.08 -16.23 19.99
CA ASP A 207 32.38 -15.82 18.61
C ASP A 207 31.20 -15.06 17.96
N PHE A 208 29.98 -15.59 18.10
CA PHE A 208 28.76 -14.90 17.64
C PHE A 208 28.42 -13.68 18.51
N GLU A 209 28.58 -13.79 19.83
CA GLU A 209 28.30 -12.71 20.78
C GLU A 209 29.07 -11.43 20.43
N LYS A 210 30.36 -11.53 20.06
CA LYS A 210 31.19 -10.39 19.61
C LYS A 210 30.60 -9.59 18.46
N ILE A 211 29.77 -10.23 17.63
CA ILE A 211 29.08 -9.60 16.52
C ILE A 211 27.75 -9.04 17.02
N PHE A 212 26.99 -9.88 17.73
CA PHE A 212 25.65 -9.55 18.20
C PHE A 212 25.60 -8.32 19.11
N VAL A 213 26.53 -8.17 20.05
CA VAL A 213 26.55 -7.03 20.99
C VAL A 213 26.67 -5.67 20.28
N LYS A 214 27.26 -5.63 19.08
CA LYS A 214 27.42 -4.39 18.30
C LYS A 214 26.12 -3.93 17.63
N ILE A 215 25.14 -4.83 17.51
CA ILE A 215 23.92 -4.63 16.74
C ILE A 215 22.64 -4.84 17.56
N SER A 216 22.80 -5.28 18.80
CA SER A 216 21.69 -5.59 19.69
C SER A 216 20.87 -4.35 20.05
N ASN A 217 19.58 -4.58 20.30
CA ASN A 217 18.68 -3.65 20.98
C ASN A 217 18.25 -4.23 22.32
N THR A 218 17.45 -3.48 23.08
CA THR A 218 16.99 -3.84 24.43
C THR A 218 16.37 -5.24 24.51
N ILE A 219 15.46 -5.60 23.59
CA ILE A 219 14.77 -6.89 23.64
C ILE A 219 15.73 -8.02 23.26
N SER A 220 16.54 -7.81 22.22
CA SER A 220 17.46 -8.84 21.74
C SER A 220 18.58 -9.11 22.76
N GLU A 221 19.07 -8.07 23.45
CA GLU A 221 20.07 -8.22 24.51
C GLU A 221 19.47 -8.96 25.73
N TYR A 222 18.23 -8.64 26.10
CA TYR A 222 17.52 -9.38 27.13
C TYR A 222 17.37 -10.86 26.77
N VAL A 223 17.01 -11.18 25.52
CA VAL A 223 16.97 -12.56 25.03
C VAL A 223 18.35 -13.20 25.14
N MET A 224 19.43 -12.54 24.72
CA MET A 224 20.80 -13.07 24.84
C MET A 224 21.16 -13.46 26.29
N GLN A 225 20.67 -12.69 27.28
CA GLN A 225 20.93 -12.96 28.70
C GLN A 225 20.04 -14.08 29.27
N HIS A 226 18.80 -14.22 28.78
CA HIS A 226 17.78 -15.07 29.41
C HIS A 226 17.27 -16.23 28.53
N TRP A 227 17.82 -16.46 27.33
CA TRP A 227 17.28 -17.47 26.39
C TRP A 227 17.31 -18.92 26.91
N GLN A 228 18.15 -19.21 27.91
CA GLN A 228 18.23 -20.54 28.55
C GLN A 228 17.23 -20.71 29.70
N GLU A 229 16.47 -19.67 30.05
CA GLU A 229 15.48 -19.73 31.13
C GLU A 229 14.14 -20.25 30.61
N ASP A 230 13.58 -21.27 31.28
CA ASP A 230 12.27 -21.84 30.94
C ASP A 230 11.16 -20.79 30.94
N PHE A 231 11.24 -19.81 31.86
CA PHE A 231 10.32 -18.68 31.90
C PHE A 231 10.36 -17.89 30.59
N MET A 232 11.55 -17.53 30.11
CA MET A 232 11.70 -16.76 28.87
C MET A 232 11.32 -17.58 27.64
N PHE A 233 11.57 -18.89 27.65
CA PHE A 233 11.08 -19.80 26.63
C PHE A 233 9.54 -19.83 26.60
N GLY A 234 8.89 -19.99 27.75
CA GLY A 234 7.43 -19.97 27.90
C GLY A 234 6.79 -18.63 27.53
N TYR A 235 7.39 -17.52 27.98
CA TYR A 235 6.92 -16.16 27.76
C TYR A 235 6.75 -15.83 26.28
N GLN A 236 7.63 -16.33 25.42
CA GLN A 236 7.59 -16.09 23.98
C GLN A 236 6.38 -16.69 23.27
N PHE A 237 5.75 -17.75 23.81
CA PHE A 237 4.52 -18.30 23.25
C PHE A 237 3.31 -17.39 23.42
N LEU A 238 3.40 -16.42 24.34
CA LEU A 238 2.32 -15.46 24.63
C LEU A 238 2.66 -14.04 24.15
N ASN A 239 3.93 -13.65 24.22
CA ASN A 239 4.36 -12.26 23.98
C ASN A 239 5.55 -12.13 23.00
N GLY A 240 6.01 -13.24 22.41
CA GLY A 240 7.11 -13.25 21.47
C GLY A 240 6.68 -12.90 20.04
N CYS A 241 7.51 -13.25 19.06
CA CYS A 241 7.24 -12.94 17.65
C CYS A 241 6.12 -13.78 17.01
N ASN A 242 5.68 -14.87 17.65
CA ASN A 242 4.65 -15.77 17.10
C ASN A 242 3.63 -16.27 18.16
N PRO A 243 2.86 -15.37 18.80
CA PRO A 243 2.02 -15.69 19.95
C PRO A 243 0.64 -16.25 19.57
N VAL A 244 0.58 -17.17 18.61
CA VAL A 244 -0.69 -17.65 18.00
C VAL A 244 -0.87 -19.17 18.04
N LEU A 245 0.13 -19.91 18.52
CA LEU A 245 0.14 -21.37 18.46
C LEU A 245 -0.32 -22.03 19.76
N ILE A 246 -0.02 -21.43 20.91
CA ILE A 246 -0.31 -22.03 22.21
C ILE A 246 -1.81 -22.12 22.46
N LYS A 247 -2.25 -23.27 22.97
CA LYS A 247 -3.65 -23.56 23.30
C LYS A 247 -3.69 -24.31 24.62
N LYS A 248 -4.74 -24.08 25.41
CA LYS A 248 -5.00 -24.90 26.60
C LYS A 248 -5.17 -26.35 26.15
N CYS A 249 -4.35 -27.24 26.70
CA CYS A 249 -4.52 -28.68 26.53
C CYS A 249 -5.70 -29.12 27.40
N ILE A 250 -6.67 -29.84 26.81
CA ILE A 250 -7.81 -30.43 27.52
C ILE A 250 -7.72 -31.95 27.63
N GLU A 251 -6.84 -32.57 26.84
CA GLU A 251 -6.54 -34.00 26.85
C GLU A 251 -5.16 -34.20 26.21
N LEU A 252 -4.32 -35.06 26.80
CA LEU A 252 -3.01 -35.39 26.23
C LEU A 252 -3.17 -36.13 24.89
N PRO A 253 -2.51 -35.67 23.81
CA PRO A 253 -2.50 -36.42 22.57
C PRO A 253 -1.85 -37.79 22.76
N LYS A 254 -2.51 -38.87 22.31
CA LYS A 254 -1.98 -40.25 22.41
C LYS A 254 -0.59 -40.45 21.79
N LYS A 255 -0.24 -39.61 20.80
CA LYS A 255 1.08 -39.60 20.14
C LYS A 255 2.18 -38.91 20.95
N PHE A 256 1.85 -38.33 22.11
CA PHE A 256 2.79 -37.69 23.01
C PHE A 256 2.64 -38.27 24.43
N PRO A 257 3.25 -39.44 24.69
CA PRO A 257 3.02 -40.24 25.89
C PRO A 257 3.84 -39.74 27.09
N VAL A 258 3.59 -38.50 27.51
CA VAL A 258 4.15 -37.96 28.75
C VAL A 258 3.41 -38.53 29.97
N THR A 259 4.13 -38.92 31.01
CA THR A 259 3.55 -39.47 32.25
C THR A 259 3.71 -38.51 33.42
N THR A 260 2.95 -38.73 34.49
CA THR A 260 3.08 -37.92 35.72
C THR A 260 4.50 -38.03 36.31
N GLU A 261 5.13 -39.21 36.30
CA GLU A 261 6.51 -39.35 36.85
C GLU A 261 7.54 -38.53 36.05
N MET A 262 7.33 -38.33 34.75
CA MET A 262 8.25 -37.55 33.92
C MET A 262 8.27 -36.06 34.28
N VAL A 263 7.16 -35.54 34.79
CA VAL A 263 6.95 -34.09 35.03
C VAL A 263 6.66 -33.75 36.48
N GLU A 264 6.77 -34.71 37.39
CA GLU A 264 6.42 -34.57 38.82
C GLU A 264 7.09 -33.32 39.44
N TYR A 265 8.36 -33.09 39.13
CA TYR A 265 9.12 -31.95 39.65
C TYR A 265 8.68 -30.58 39.10
N SER A 266 7.92 -30.57 38.00
CA SER A 266 7.38 -29.34 37.40
C SER A 266 5.95 -29.04 37.86
N LEU A 267 5.26 -30.00 38.51
CA LEU A 267 3.89 -29.81 38.99
C LEU A 267 3.91 -29.23 40.41
N GLU A 268 3.33 -28.05 40.59
CA GLU A 268 3.44 -27.30 41.86
C GLU A 268 2.23 -27.45 42.79
N ARG A 269 1.17 -28.14 42.36
CA ARG A 269 -0.11 -28.22 43.11
C ARG A 269 -0.36 -29.56 43.79
N ASN A 270 0.62 -30.47 43.82
CA ASN A 270 0.47 -31.85 44.31
C ASN A 270 -0.68 -32.62 43.62
N LEU A 271 -0.84 -32.40 42.32
CA LEU A 271 -1.82 -33.06 41.46
C LEU A 271 -1.08 -33.96 40.46
N THR A 272 -1.74 -35.00 39.96
CA THR A 272 -1.22 -35.76 38.81
C THR A 272 -1.31 -34.92 37.53
N LEU A 273 -0.57 -35.30 36.49
CA LEU A 273 -0.61 -34.60 35.20
C LEU A 273 -2.04 -34.59 34.61
N GLU A 274 -2.77 -35.69 34.76
CA GLU A 274 -4.16 -35.82 34.30
C GLU A 274 -5.13 -34.94 35.10
N GLN A 275 -4.77 -34.59 36.34
CA GLN A 275 -5.54 -33.68 37.18
C GLN A 275 -5.28 -32.20 36.81
N GLU A 276 -4.04 -31.81 36.51
CA GLU A 276 -3.71 -30.42 36.09
C GLU A 276 -4.30 -30.03 34.73
N ILE A 277 -4.58 -31.00 33.87
CA ILE A 277 -5.18 -30.78 32.54
C ILE A 277 -6.69 -30.51 32.62
N LYS A 278 -7.36 -31.03 33.66
CA LYS A 278 -8.81 -30.89 33.86
C LYS A 278 -9.15 -29.51 34.42
#